data_AF-A0A9E3DIC5-F1
#
_entry.id   AF-A0A9E3DIC5-F1
#
_cell.length_a   1.000
_cell.length_b   1.000
_cell.length_c   1.000
_cell.angle_alpha   90.00
_cell.angle_beta   90.00
_cell.angle_gamma   90.00
#
_symmetry.space_group_name_H-M   'P 1'
#
loop_
_entity.id
_entity.type
_entity.pdbx_description
1 polymer ?
#
loop_
_entity_poly.entity_id
_entity_poly.type
_entity_poly.pdbx_seq_one_letter_code
_entity_poly.pdbx_strand_id
1 'polypeptide(L)'
;MTRRQLLSLSAAAIANLSAQTSGEPRNLSYPLRMVNGSLTSPNFLFLRSHFSEPEISLEDWRLVVQGRVDRPQELSFADLLESRTTEVEAVLECAGNTAGGSAVSNARWQGVTLAEILKSASLQRGAKFVMLEGADQGRLLSGASALPYTQLLPIEKCLDPGSLVAFKINDRFLPRGNGFPARAIFPGWYAM
;
A
#
# COMPACT_ATOMS: atom_id res chain seq x y z
N MET A 1 -15.91 19.55 -38.61
CA MET A 1 -16.15 18.36 -37.78
C MET A 1 -15.27 17.23 -38.29
N THR A 2 -14.22 16.86 -37.56
CA THR A 2 -13.25 15.82 -37.96
C THR A 2 -13.55 14.52 -37.23
N ARG A 3 -13.37 13.38 -37.90
CA ARG A 3 -13.74 12.00 -37.47
C ARG A 3 -13.09 11.48 -36.15
N ARG A 4 -12.54 12.36 -35.30
CA ARG A 4 -12.18 12.10 -33.89
C ARG A 4 -13.29 12.51 -32.90
N GLN A 5 -14.45 12.93 -33.40
CA GLN A 5 -15.46 13.65 -32.61
C GLN A 5 -16.60 12.80 -32.03
N LEU A 6 -16.61 11.47 -32.20
CA LEU A 6 -17.50 10.62 -31.41
C LEU A 6 -17.01 9.17 -31.36
N LEU A 7 -16.76 8.68 -30.14
CA LEU A 7 -16.72 7.26 -29.81
C LEU A 7 -17.92 7.01 -28.89
N SER A 8 -18.81 6.09 -29.25
CA SER A 8 -20.03 5.78 -28.50
C SER A 8 -20.20 4.26 -28.41
N LEU A 9 -20.47 3.77 -27.21
CA LEU A 9 -20.86 2.40 -26.88
C LEU A 9 -21.75 2.46 -25.65
N SER A 10 -22.85 1.72 -25.64
CA SER A 10 -23.79 1.68 -24.50
C SER A 10 -24.50 0.32 -24.40
N ALA A 11 -24.30 -0.35 -23.26
CA ALA A 11 -25.30 -1.15 -22.55
C ALA A 11 -24.92 -1.06 -21.07
N ALA A 12 -25.88 -0.73 -20.22
CA ALA A 12 -25.65 -0.38 -18.82
C ALA A 12 -26.14 -1.48 -17.87
N ALA A 13 -25.32 -1.82 -16.88
CA ALA A 13 -25.79 -2.08 -15.53
C ALA A 13 -25.16 -1.00 -14.67
N ILE A 14 -25.99 -0.26 -13.92
CA ILE A 14 -25.51 0.78 -13.01
C ILE A 14 -24.56 0.12 -12.01
N ALA A 15 -23.27 0.46 -12.07
CA ALA A 15 -22.33 0.08 -11.04
C ALA A 15 -22.77 0.73 -9.72
N ASN A 16 -22.86 -0.08 -8.67
CA ASN A 16 -23.39 0.27 -7.36
C ASN A 16 -23.00 1.69 -6.93
N LEU A 17 -24.02 2.53 -6.74
CA LEU A 17 -23.87 3.95 -6.44
C LEU A 17 -23.49 4.22 -4.97
N SER A 18 -23.40 3.20 -4.13
CA SER A 18 -23.10 3.29 -2.71
C SER A 18 -21.68 2.82 -2.39
N ALA A 19 -21.15 3.25 -1.24
CA ALA A 19 -19.97 2.62 -0.68
C ALA A 19 -20.22 1.12 -0.48
N GLN A 20 -19.25 0.29 -0.84
CA GLN A 20 -19.31 -1.15 -0.55
C GLN A 20 -18.57 -1.39 0.75
N THR A 21 -19.20 -2.09 1.69
CA THR A 21 -18.62 -2.39 3.00
C THR A 21 -18.73 -3.88 3.28
N SER A 22 -17.64 -4.54 3.65
CA SER A 22 -17.71 -5.86 4.30
C SER A 22 -17.79 -5.71 5.83
N GLY A 23 -18.21 -6.78 6.52
CA GLY A 23 -17.97 -6.92 7.97
C GLY A 23 -16.47 -7.01 8.29
N GLU A 24 -16.12 -7.40 9.51
CA GLU A 24 -14.71 -7.56 9.91
C GLU A 24 -14.04 -8.72 9.14
N PRO A 25 -12.84 -8.54 8.56
CA PRO A 25 -12.03 -7.31 8.52
C PRO A 25 -12.60 -6.25 7.56
N ARG A 26 -12.50 -4.97 7.96
CA ARG A 26 -13.08 -3.85 7.19
C ARG A 26 -12.53 -3.78 5.77
N ASN A 27 -13.40 -3.92 4.77
CA ASN A 27 -13.10 -3.58 3.37
C ASN A 27 -14.09 -2.53 2.89
N LEU A 28 -13.58 -1.46 2.29
CA LEU A 28 -14.37 -0.31 1.84
C LEU A 28 -13.97 0.10 0.43
N SER A 29 -14.95 0.44 -0.40
CA SER A 29 -14.70 1.16 -1.64
C SER A 29 -15.72 2.27 -1.81
N TYR A 30 -15.32 3.34 -2.49
CA TYR A 30 -16.16 4.53 -2.70
C TYR A 30 -16.48 4.67 -4.18
N PRO A 31 -17.70 5.12 -4.55
CA PRO A 31 -18.01 5.40 -5.94
C PRO A 31 -17.00 6.39 -6.56
N LEU A 32 -16.46 6.09 -7.74
CA LEU A 32 -15.43 6.91 -8.38
C LEU A 32 -15.86 8.37 -8.60
N ARG A 33 -17.16 8.64 -8.76
CA ARG A 33 -17.72 10.00 -8.85
C ARG A 33 -17.47 10.88 -7.61
N MET A 34 -17.13 10.28 -6.47
CA MET A 34 -16.76 11.00 -5.25
C MET A 34 -15.30 11.44 -5.25
N VAL A 35 -14.48 10.90 -6.17
CA VAL A 35 -13.11 11.37 -6.39
C VAL A 35 -13.19 12.64 -7.22
N ASN A 36 -12.78 13.77 -6.62
CA ASN A 36 -12.69 15.05 -7.30
C ASN A 36 -11.21 15.40 -7.52
N GLY A 37 -10.79 15.54 -8.77
CA GLY A 37 -9.39 15.73 -9.15
C GLY A 37 -8.63 14.43 -9.41
N SER A 38 -7.30 14.53 -9.58
CA SER A 38 -6.43 13.38 -9.85
C SER A 38 -6.11 12.56 -8.60
N LEU A 39 -6.11 13.18 -7.42
CA LEU A 39 -5.81 12.53 -6.15
C LEU A 39 -7.11 12.20 -5.40
N THR A 40 -7.27 10.94 -5.02
CA THR A 40 -8.32 10.48 -4.11
C THR A 40 -8.10 11.10 -2.73
N SER A 41 -9.12 11.81 -2.23
CA SER A 41 -9.11 12.36 -0.87
C SER A 41 -8.83 11.24 0.15
N PRO A 42 -8.02 11.49 1.20
CA PRO A 42 -7.77 10.49 2.24
C PRO A 42 -9.03 9.90 2.89
N ASN A 43 -10.15 10.64 2.88
CA ASN A 43 -11.43 10.18 3.40
C ASN A 43 -12.18 9.20 2.47
N PHE A 44 -11.73 9.05 1.22
CA PHE A 44 -12.37 8.23 0.19
C PHE A 44 -11.39 7.22 -0.45
N LEU A 45 -10.26 6.95 0.22
CA LEU A 45 -9.37 5.88 -0.18
C LEU A 45 -10.07 4.54 0.00
N PHE A 46 -9.96 3.65 -0.98
CA PHE A 46 -10.42 2.28 -0.75
C PHE A 46 -9.60 1.64 0.38
N LEU A 47 -10.25 0.77 1.14
CA LEU A 47 -9.67 0.01 2.23
C LEU A 47 -9.78 -1.48 1.88
N ARG A 48 -8.66 -2.18 1.98
CA ARG A 48 -8.61 -3.63 1.87
C ARG A 48 -7.82 -4.19 3.04
N SER A 49 -8.45 -5.04 3.85
CA SER A 49 -7.84 -5.62 5.05
C SER A 49 -8.12 -7.12 5.07
N HIS A 50 -7.08 -7.91 5.34
CA HIS A 50 -7.18 -9.37 5.50
C HIS A 50 -7.40 -9.77 6.96
N PHE A 51 -6.91 -8.94 7.90
CA PHE A 51 -7.03 -9.14 9.33
C PHE A 51 -7.49 -7.85 10.03
N SER A 52 -7.75 -7.95 11.33
CA SER A 52 -8.10 -6.79 12.15
C SER A 52 -6.97 -5.75 12.15
N GLU A 53 -7.35 -4.48 12.16
CA GLU A 53 -6.38 -3.38 12.24
C GLU A 53 -5.56 -3.48 13.54
N PRO A 54 -4.22 -3.47 13.46
CA PRO A 54 -3.37 -3.57 14.64
C PRO A 54 -3.38 -2.27 15.44
N GLU A 55 -3.22 -2.37 16.77
CA GLU A 55 -2.97 -1.21 17.62
C GLU A 55 -1.47 -0.94 17.68
N ILE A 56 -1.05 0.23 17.19
CA ILE A 56 0.36 0.60 17.08
C ILE A 56 0.67 1.80 17.96
N SER A 57 1.68 1.65 18.82
CA SER A 57 2.37 2.73 19.53
C SER A 57 3.57 3.19 18.70
N LEU A 58 3.70 4.51 18.46
CA LEU A 58 4.86 5.05 17.73
C LEU A 58 6.18 4.86 18.48
N GLU A 59 6.13 4.84 19.82
CA GLU A 59 7.32 4.66 20.67
C GLU A 59 7.93 3.27 20.49
N ASP A 60 7.07 2.26 20.31
CA ASP A 60 7.46 0.85 20.20
C ASP A 60 7.60 0.38 18.75
N TRP A 61 7.06 1.12 17.79
CA TRP A 61 7.07 0.72 16.39
C TRP A 61 8.49 0.67 15.81
N ARG A 62 8.83 -0.44 15.14
CA ARG A 62 10.12 -0.62 14.46
C ARG A 62 9.92 -1.24 13.08
N LEU A 63 10.67 -0.74 12.09
CA LEU A 63 10.93 -1.45 10.85
C LEU A 63 12.21 -2.27 11.01
N VAL A 64 12.07 -3.58 11.09
CA VAL A 64 13.19 -4.51 11.24
C VAL A 64 13.71 -4.91 9.86
N VAL A 65 15.01 -4.68 9.61
CA VAL A 65 15.70 -5.05 8.38
C VAL A 65 16.72 -6.12 8.71
N GLN A 66 16.49 -7.35 8.23
CA GLN A 66 17.28 -8.53 8.58
C GLN A 66 17.39 -9.53 7.42
N GLY A 67 18.04 -10.67 7.67
CA GLY A 67 18.25 -11.73 6.67
C GLY A 67 19.58 -11.58 5.94
N ARG A 68 19.56 -11.55 4.60
CA ARG A 68 20.77 -11.45 3.76
C ARG A 68 21.29 -10.01 3.65
N VAL A 69 21.69 -9.45 4.78
CA VAL A 69 22.24 -8.10 4.95
C VAL A 69 23.45 -8.15 5.87
N ASP A 70 24.47 -7.33 5.63
CA ASP A 70 25.67 -7.31 6.49
C ASP A 70 25.49 -6.48 7.76
N ARG A 71 24.51 -5.57 7.76
CA ARG A 71 24.18 -4.70 8.89
C ARG A 71 22.68 -4.76 9.20
N PRO A 72 22.21 -5.80 9.91
CA PRO A 72 20.85 -5.83 10.42
C PRO A 72 20.58 -4.58 11.27
N GLN A 73 19.39 -4.01 11.15
CA GLN A 73 19.02 -2.77 11.82
C GLN A 73 17.53 -2.72 12.11
N GLU A 74 17.17 -1.92 13.11
CA GLU A 74 15.79 -1.57 13.42
C GLU A 74 15.65 -0.06 13.30
N LEU A 75 14.71 0.39 12.46
CA LEU A 75 14.44 1.81 12.26
C LEU A 75 13.16 2.17 13.02
N SER A 76 13.26 3.15 13.92
CA SER A 76 12.09 3.76 14.56
C SER A 76 11.30 4.61 13.56
N PHE A 77 10.11 5.05 13.95
CA PHE A 77 9.35 5.99 13.14
C PHE A 77 10.09 7.33 12.99
N ALA A 78 10.80 7.79 14.03
CA ALA A 78 11.60 9.01 13.97
C ALA A 78 12.73 8.91 12.93
N ASP A 79 13.40 7.76 12.85
CA ASP A 79 14.46 7.53 11.85
C ASP A 79 13.92 7.67 10.41
N LEU A 80 12.68 7.23 10.16
CA LEU A 80 12.04 7.42 8.86
C LEU A 80 11.72 8.89 8.56
N LEU A 81 11.36 9.68 9.58
CA LEU A 81 11.07 11.12 9.42
C LEU A 81 12.33 11.94 9.15
N GLU A 82 13.46 11.53 9.73
CA GLU A 82 14.76 12.18 9.57
C GLU A 82 15.49 11.76 8.28
N SER A 83 15.07 10.65 7.68
CA SER A 83 15.61 10.13 6.42
C SER A 83 15.27 11.03 5.22
N ARG A 84 16.08 10.92 4.17
CA ARG A 84 15.74 11.50 2.87
C ARG A 84 14.46 10.84 2.36
N THR A 85 13.49 11.66 1.96
CA THR A 85 12.21 11.17 1.43
C THR A 85 12.09 11.40 -0.08
N THR A 86 11.27 10.57 -0.71
CA THR A 86 10.82 10.69 -2.09
C THR A 86 9.30 10.71 -2.11
N GLU A 87 8.74 11.44 -3.07
CA GLU A 87 7.30 11.48 -3.33
C GLU A 87 6.98 10.77 -4.66
N VAL A 88 5.93 9.97 -4.66
CA VAL A 88 5.44 9.27 -5.85
C VAL A 88 3.93 9.36 -5.90
N GLU A 89 3.39 9.85 -7.01
CA GLU A 89 1.97 9.68 -7.32
C GLU A 89 1.76 8.27 -7.89
N ALA A 90 0.94 7.47 -7.21
CA ALA A 90 0.67 6.10 -7.63
C ALA A 90 -0.78 5.70 -7.37
N VAL A 91 -1.34 5.02 -8.37
CA VAL A 91 -2.60 4.30 -8.27
C VAL A 91 -2.37 3.00 -7.53
N LEU A 92 -3.15 2.78 -6.47
CA LEU A 92 -3.31 1.48 -5.85
C LEU A 92 -4.64 0.91 -6.34
N GLU A 93 -4.59 -0.28 -6.95
CA GLU A 93 -5.76 -1.02 -7.38
C GLU A 93 -5.73 -2.42 -6.77
N CYS A 94 -6.82 -2.84 -6.15
CA CYS A 94 -6.94 -4.19 -5.60
C CYS A 94 -6.96 -5.23 -6.72
N ALA A 95 -6.21 -6.32 -6.58
CA ALA A 95 -6.25 -7.44 -7.54
C ALA A 95 -7.66 -8.05 -7.71
N GLY A 96 -8.52 -7.92 -6.70
CA GLY A 96 -9.92 -8.33 -6.74
C GLY A 96 -10.89 -7.27 -7.29
N ASN A 97 -10.39 -6.16 -7.86
CA ASN A 97 -11.25 -5.15 -8.47
C ASN A 97 -11.83 -5.69 -9.79
N THR A 98 -13.17 -5.71 -9.90
CA THR A 98 -13.86 -6.18 -11.09
C THR A 98 -14.07 -5.06 -12.10
N ALA A 99 -14.46 -5.39 -13.33
CA ALA A 99 -14.84 -4.37 -14.32
C ALA A 99 -16.00 -3.50 -13.78
N GLY A 100 -15.79 -2.17 -13.76
CA GLY A 100 -16.73 -1.22 -13.16
C GLY A 100 -16.68 -1.14 -11.63
N GLY A 101 -15.74 -1.85 -11.00
CA GLY A 101 -15.46 -1.77 -9.57
C GLY A 101 -14.74 -0.48 -9.18
N SER A 102 -14.68 -0.23 -7.87
CA SER A 102 -14.11 0.98 -7.29
C SER A 102 -13.07 0.72 -6.21
N ALA A 103 -12.50 -0.49 -6.18
CA ALA A 103 -11.41 -0.85 -5.28
C ALA A 103 -10.06 -0.31 -5.82
N VAL A 104 -10.04 1.01 -6.06
CA VAL A 104 -8.93 1.74 -6.65
C VAL A 104 -8.85 3.14 -6.04
N SER A 105 -7.64 3.63 -5.79
CA SER A 105 -7.40 5.01 -5.36
C SER A 105 -6.07 5.50 -5.88
N ASN A 106 -6.01 6.76 -6.29
CA ASN A 106 -4.78 7.43 -6.69
C ASN A 106 -4.35 8.40 -5.59
N ALA A 107 -3.08 8.39 -5.20
CA ALA A 107 -2.61 9.29 -4.17
C ALA A 107 -1.13 9.62 -4.33
N ARG A 108 -0.70 10.73 -3.73
CA ARG A 108 0.72 11.07 -3.58
C ARG A 108 1.23 10.45 -2.28
N TRP A 109 2.18 9.53 -2.42
CA TRP A 109 2.82 8.82 -1.33
C TRP A 109 4.18 9.42 -1.06
N GLN A 110 4.49 9.67 0.20
CA GLN A 110 5.80 10.17 0.63
C GLN A 110 6.41 9.22 1.65
N GLY A 111 7.68 8.89 1.44
CA GLY A 111 8.40 7.92 2.26
C GLY A 111 9.89 7.81 1.95
N VAL A 112 10.54 6.88 2.62
CA VAL A 112 11.94 6.49 2.33
C VAL A 112 11.93 5.39 1.28
N THR A 113 12.85 5.42 0.32
CA THR A 113 12.91 4.36 -0.69
C THR A 113 13.38 3.04 -0.07
N LEU A 114 12.80 1.91 -0.50
CA LEU A 114 13.30 0.59 -0.08
C LEU A 114 14.76 0.40 -0.50
N ALA A 115 15.17 0.96 -1.64
CA ALA A 115 16.54 0.96 -2.10
C ALA A 115 17.50 1.60 -1.09
N GLU A 116 17.16 2.75 -0.50
CA GLU A 116 17.97 3.41 0.53
C GLU A 116 18.04 2.59 1.81
N ILE A 117 16.91 2.02 2.26
CA ILE A 117 16.84 1.17 3.46
C ILE A 117 17.70 -0.09 3.30
N LEU A 118 17.58 -0.78 2.16
CA LEU A 118 18.37 -1.99 1.87
C LEU A 118 19.86 -1.68 1.67
N LYS A 119 20.17 -0.51 1.11
CA LYS A 119 21.55 -0.02 0.97
C LYS A 119 22.18 0.29 2.32
N SER A 120 21.46 0.93 3.24
CA SER A 120 21.98 1.24 4.58
C SER A 120 22.23 -0.05 5.40
N ALA A 121 21.42 -1.09 5.19
CA ALA A 121 21.64 -2.42 5.76
C ALA A 121 22.78 -3.22 5.10
N SER A 122 23.39 -2.72 4.02
CA SER A 122 24.34 -3.48 3.19
C SER A 122 23.76 -4.80 2.67
N LEU A 123 22.77 -4.72 1.79
CA LEU A 123 22.19 -5.88 1.09
C LEU A 123 23.27 -6.77 0.47
N GLN A 124 23.26 -8.06 0.84
CA GLN A 124 24.25 -9.02 0.36
C GLN A 124 24.02 -9.40 -1.11
N ARG A 125 25.13 -9.66 -1.81
CA ARG A 125 25.09 -10.21 -3.18
C ARG A 125 24.36 -11.55 -3.18
N GLY A 126 23.48 -11.75 -4.16
CA GLY A 126 22.76 -13.02 -4.35
C GLY A 126 21.47 -13.13 -3.54
N ALA A 127 21.12 -12.14 -2.73
CA ALA A 127 19.74 -12.00 -2.28
C ALA A 127 18.80 -11.91 -3.52
N LYS A 128 17.60 -12.47 -3.43
CA LYS A 128 16.64 -12.56 -4.55
C LYS A 128 15.26 -11.98 -4.25
N PHE A 129 14.83 -12.09 -3.01
CA PHE A 129 13.52 -11.63 -2.59
C PHE A 129 13.61 -10.84 -1.29
N VAL A 130 12.66 -9.93 -1.11
CA VAL A 130 12.35 -9.28 0.16
C VAL A 130 11.01 -9.86 0.63
N MET A 131 10.97 -10.32 1.86
CA MET A 131 9.73 -10.69 2.54
C MET A 131 9.32 -9.51 3.41
N LEU A 132 8.13 -8.99 3.17
CA LEU A 132 7.52 -7.92 3.96
C LEU A 132 6.40 -8.50 4.80
N GLU A 133 6.46 -8.27 6.10
CA GLU A 133 5.46 -8.72 7.06
C GLU A 133 4.79 -7.50 7.70
N GLY A 134 3.46 -7.50 7.69
CA GLY A 134 2.63 -6.53 8.38
C GLY A 134 2.50 -6.85 9.87
N ALA A 135 2.10 -5.86 10.65
CA ALA A 135 1.78 -6.05 12.06
C ALA A 135 0.41 -6.72 12.27
N ASP A 136 -0.45 -6.73 11.24
CA ASP A 136 -1.72 -7.42 11.26
C ASP A 136 -1.53 -8.93 11.05
N GLN A 137 -2.27 -9.73 11.81
CA GLN A 137 -2.16 -11.18 11.80
C GLN A 137 -3.50 -11.87 12.01
N GLY A 138 -3.63 -13.08 11.50
CA GLY A 138 -4.83 -13.88 11.71
C GLY A 138 -4.72 -15.29 11.17
N ARG A 139 -5.81 -16.05 11.34
CA ARG A 139 -5.91 -17.43 10.87
C ARG A 139 -6.64 -17.46 9.54
N LEU A 140 -5.99 -17.96 8.50
CA LEU A 140 -6.61 -18.14 7.19
C LEU A 140 -7.47 -19.41 7.12
N LEU A 141 -7.14 -20.43 7.91
CA LEU A 141 -7.84 -21.71 7.95
C LEU A 141 -8.16 -22.12 9.39
N SER A 142 -9.26 -22.85 9.57
CA SER A 142 -9.60 -23.41 10.89
C SER A 142 -8.50 -24.37 11.36
N GLY A 143 -8.05 -24.20 12.61
CA GLY A 143 -6.96 -24.99 13.19
C GLY A 143 -5.54 -24.55 12.79
N ALA A 144 -5.38 -23.57 11.91
CA ALA A 144 -4.06 -23.03 11.58
C ALA A 144 -3.56 -22.05 12.65
N SER A 145 -2.24 -21.91 12.76
CA SER A 145 -1.61 -20.81 13.50
C SER A 145 -1.96 -19.47 12.89
N ALA A 146 -2.00 -18.42 13.72
CA ALA A 146 -2.07 -17.06 13.20
C ALA A 146 -0.75 -16.74 12.48
N LEU A 147 -0.85 -16.08 11.33
CA LEU A 147 0.29 -15.62 10.55
C LEU A 147 0.13 -14.13 10.25
N PRO A 148 1.24 -13.37 10.20
CA PRO A 148 1.19 -12.00 9.74
C PRO A 148 0.76 -11.94 8.27
N TYR A 149 0.23 -10.80 7.85
CA TYR A 149 0.07 -10.54 6.43
C TYR A 149 1.46 -10.40 5.79
N THR A 150 1.78 -11.28 4.85
CA THR A 150 3.13 -11.36 4.27
C THR A 150 3.11 -11.24 2.76
N GLN A 151 4.02 -10.45 2.21
CA GLN A 151 4.28 -10.37 0.77
C GLN A 151 5.73 -10.75 0.46
N LEU A 152 5.93 -11.51 -0.62
CA LEU A 152 7.25 -11.83 -1.15
C LEU A 152 7.46 -11.09 -2.46
N LEU A 153 8.50 -10.27 -2.53
CA LEU A 153 8.76 -9.37 -3.65
C LEU A 153 10.16 -9.62 -4.22
N PRO A 154 10.32 -9.61 -5.56
CA PRO A 154 11.64 -9.69 -6.16
C PRO A 154 12.44 -8.43 -5.81
N ILE A 155 13.74 -8.59 -5.55
CA ILE A 155 14.60 -7.47 -5.14
C ILE A 155 14.63 -6.36 -6.18
N GLU A 156 14.57 -6.71 -7.46
CA GLU A 156 14.52 -5.74 -8.55
C GLU A 156 13.36 -4.77 -8.33
N LYS A 157 12.19 -5.27 -7.92
CA LYS A 157 11.03 -4.42 -7.61
C LYS A 157 11.27 -3.56 -6.38
N CYS A 158 11.87 -4.10 -5.32
CA CYS A 158 12.19 -3.34 -4.11
C CYS A 158 13.24 -2.25 -4.34
N LEU A 159 14.10 -2.40 -5.35
CA LEU A 159 15.11 -1.42 -5.73
C LEU A 159 14.60 -0.36 -6.72
N ASP A 160 13.35 -0.47 -7.19
CA ASP A 160 12.75 0.55 -8.04
C ASP A 160 12.75 1.92 -7.34
N PRO A 161 13.06 3.02 -8.04
CA PRO A 161 13.07 4.37 -7.44
C PRO A 161 11.73 4.79 -6.83
N GLY A 162 10.62 4.19 -7.31
CA GLY A 162 9.28 4.47 -6.81
C GLY A 162 8.82 3.58 -5.65
N SER A 163 9.63 2.60 -5.22
CA SER A 163 9.27 1.70 -4.14
C SER A 163 9.62 2.29 -2.78
N LEU A 164 8.59 2.51 -1.96
CA LEU A 164 8.68 3.31 -0.75
C LEU A 164 8.23 2.52 0.48
N VAL A 165 8.85 2.79 1.62
CA VAL A 165 8.18 2.73 2.93
C VAL A 165 7.57 4.11 3.15
N ALA A 166 6.31 4.25 2.77
CA ALA A 166 5.55 5.48 2.86
C ALA A 166 4.98 5.68 4.27
N PHE A 167 5.03 6.91 4.77
CA PHE A 167 4.41 7.32 6.04
C PHE A 167 3.49 8.52 5.88
N LYS A 168 3.45 9.12 4.69
CA LYS A 168 2.54 10.20 4.33
C LYS A 168 1.78 9.89 3.04
N ILE A 169 0.53 10.35 3.01
CA ILE A 169 -0.39 10.32 1.88
C ILE A 169 -1.03 11.70 1.72
N ASN A 170 -0.94 12.29 0.53
CA ASN A 170 -1.48 13.61 0.21
C ASN A 170 -1.12 14.66 1.30
N ASP A 171 0.18 14.74 1.61
CA ASP A 171 0.81 15.65 2.59
C ASP A 171 0.43 15.44 4.06
N ARG A 172 -0.32 14.39 4.38
CA ARG A 172 -0.74 14.03 5.75
C ARG A 172 -0.18 12.68 6.14
N PHE A 173 -0.01 12.42 7.43
CA PHE A 173 0.36 11.08 7.89
C PHE A 173 -0.71 10.05 7.50
N LEU A 174 -0.27 8.81 7.31
CA LEU A 174 -1.18 7.72 6.95
C LEU A 174 -2.32 7.59 7.97
N PRO A 175 -3.58 7.51 7.51
CA PRO A 175 -4.68 7.04 8.35
C PRO A 175 -4.43 5.61 8.85
N ARG A 176 -4.99 5.24 10.01
CA ARG A 176 -4.82 3.90 10.60
C ARG A 176 -5.16 2.77 9.62
N GLY A 177 -6.34 2.82 9.01
CA GLY A 177 -6.77 1.80 8.05
C GLY A 177 -5.90 1.72 6.80
N ASN A 178 -5.14 2.78 6.50
CA ASN A 178 -4.26 2.83 5.35
C ASN A 178 -2.80 2.56 5.72
N GLY A 179 -2.53 1.95 6.88
CA GLY A 179 -1.19 1.45 7.25
C GLY A 179 -0.38 2.43 8.09
N PHE A 180 -1.03 3.18 8.99
CA PHE A 180 -0.29 3.92 10.02
C PHE A 180 0.59 2.95 10.84
N PRO A 181 1.84 3.32 11.15
CA PRO A 181 2.49 4.59 10.82
C PRO A 181 3.21 4.59 9.48
N ALA A 182 3.53 3.42 8.93
CA ALA A 182 4.18 3.27 7.64
C ALA A 182 3.71 2.02 6.89
N ARG A 183 3.67 2.09 5.56
CA ARG A 183 3.36 0.97 4.67
C ARG A 183 4.31 0.91 3.49
N ALA A 184 4.46 -0.27 2.91
CA ALA A 184 5.16 -0.40 1.64
C ALA A 184 4.25 0.00 0.44
N ILE A 185 4.84 0.67 -0.55
CA ILE A 185 4.19 1.10 -1.79
C ILE A 185 5.02 0.63 -2.99
N PHE A 186 4.37 0.00 -3.97
CA PHE A 186 4.99 -0.57 -5.18
C PHE A 186 4.24 -0.09 -6.42
N PRO A 187 4.57 1.11 -6.96
CA PRO A 187 3.88 1.66 -8.11
C PRO A 187 3.91 0.71 -9.31
N GLY A 188 2.77 0.60 -10.02
CA GLY A 188 2.61 -0.28 -11.18
C GLY A 188 2.36 -1.75 -10.86
N TRP A 189 2.27 -2.13 -9.58
CA TRP A 189 1.84 -3.46 -9.14
C TRP A 189 0.48 -3.36 -8.44
N TYR A 190 -0.29 -4.45 -8.46
CA TYR A 190 -1.55 -4.49 -7.71
C TYR A 190 -1.32 -4.27 -6.22
N ALA A 191 -2.26 -3.57 -5.58
CA ALA A 191 -2.34 -3.49 -4.13
C ALA A 191 -2.96 -4.79 -3.62
N MET A 192 -2.11 -5.70 -3.17
CA MET A 192 -2.53 -6.88 -2.42
C MET A 192 -2.37 -6.64 -0.93
#